data_AF-A0A534IF92-F1
#
_entry.id   AF-A0A534IF92-F1
#
_cell.length_a   1.000
_cell.length_b   1.000
_cell.length_c   1.000
_cell.angle_alpha   90.00
_cell.angle_beta   90.00
_cell.angle_gamma   90.00
#
_symmetry.space_group_name_H-M   'P 1'
#
loop_
_entity.id
_entity.type
_entity.pdbx_description
1 polymer ?
#
loop_
_entity_poly.entity_id
_entity_poly.type
_entity_poly.pdbx_seq_one_letter_code
_entity_poly.pdbx_strand_id
1 'polypeptide(L)'
;MAQKPWVSSLSFEASFPVRGKVLQASMCECEEEGDIRVRVARDPEDGWEYNAKEADSYLDIHAFDPKGFYLKVRPGEWLEGDIVCFGYLRKVWANRTEMQGNVLMDGTRLIGRAKEVDDTHAAVDFGVFTANLAFENPDQMRKVLKGERVHDGTFVETDVDVDIEVRRHGSKEEVLQGMRRRFPAGKGRR
;
A
#
# COMPACT_ATOMS: atom_id res chain seq x y z
N MET A 1 -31.53 -27.83 1.69
CA MET A 1 -30.05 -27.81 1.68
C MET A 1 -29.63 -26.37 1.49
N ALA A 2 -29.26 -25.68 2.56
CA ALA A 2 -28.79 -24.30 2.47
C ALA A 2 -27.30 -24.34 2.09
N GLN A 3 -26.95 -23.92 0.88
CA GLN A 3 -25.56 -23.54 0.59
C GLN A 3 -25.22 -22.39 1.53
N LYS A 4 -24.33 -22.65 2.49
CA LYS A 4 -23.69 -21.56 3.24
C LYS A 4 -22.90 -20.71 2.23
N PRO A 5 -22.95 -19.38 2.32
CA PRO A 5 -22.14 -18.54 1.46
C PRO A 5 -20.67 -18.87 1.76
N TRP A 6 -19.93 -19.30 0.75
CA TRP A 6 -18.47 -19.25 0.82
C TRP A 6 -18.11 -17.77 0.78
N VAL A 7 -18.06 -17.15 1.96
CA VAL A 7 -17.30 -15.91 2.13
C VAL A 7 -15.84 -16.34 2.02
N SER A 8 -15.20 -16.02 0.90
CA SER A 8 -13.77 -16.23 0.71
C SER A 8 -13.04 -15.54 1.86
N SER A 9 -12.37 -16.32 2.70
CA SER A 9 -11.78 -15.87 3.98
C SER A 9 -10.35 -15.33 3.84
N LEU A 10 -9.86 -15.20 2.60
CA LEU A 10 -8.55 -14.65 2.33
C LEU A 10 -8.64 -13.13 2.31
N SER A 11 -8.50 -12.51 3.47
CA SER A 11 -8.27 -11.07 3.58
C SER A 11 -6.79 -10.79 3.79
N PHE A 12 -6.37 -9.60 3.42
CA PHE A 12 -5.05 -9.09 3.75
C PHE A 12 -5.16 -7.67 4.26
N GLU A 13 -4.14 -7.28 5.01
CA GLU A 13 -3.80 -5.90 5.29
C GLU A 13 -2.30 -5.77 5.02
N ALA A 14 -1.94 -4.81 4.18
CA ALA A 14 -0.57 -4.56 3.78
C ALA A 14 -0.28 -3.08 3.96
N SER A 15 0.81 -2.77 4.63
CA SER A 15 1.30 -1.41 4.73
C SER A 15 2.65 -1.27 4.05
N PHE A 16 2.85 -0.18 3.33
CA PHE A 16 4.14 0.15 2.75
C PHE A 16 4.45 1.64 2.91
N PRO A 17 5.71 1.98 3.22
CA PRO A 17 6.10 3.36 3.45
C PRO A 17 6.09 4.14 2.14
N VAL A 18 5.66 5.39 2.21
CA VAL A 18 5.68 6.31 1.08
C VAL A 18 6.34 7.63 1.44
N ARG A 19 7.04 8.19 0.45
CA ARG A 19 7.40 9.61 0.39
C ARG A 19 6.98 10.15 -0.95
N GLY A 20 6.19 11.20 -0.94
CA GLY A 20 5.60 11.67 -2.17
C GLY A 20 5.11 13.10 -2.10
N LYS A 21 4.84 13.63 -3.29
CA LYS A 21 4.31 14.96 -3.48
C LYS A 21 2.79 14.92 -3.41
N VAL A 22 2.21 15.77 -2.58
CA VAL A 22 0.76 15.96 -2.49
C VAL A 22 0.27 16.62 -3.79
N LEU A 23 -0.61 15.92 -4.50
CA LEU A 23 -1.30 16.42 -5.68
C LEU A 23 -2.63 17.08 -5.31
N GLN A 24 -3.33 16.51 -4.34
CA GLN A 24 -4.63 16.96 -3.85
C GLN A 24 -4.76 16.60 -2.37
N ALA A 25 -5.49 17.43 -1.63
CA ALA A 25 -5.99 17.13 -0.30
C ALA A 25 -7.35 17.81 -0.15
N SER A 26 -8.39 17.02 0.08
CA SER A 26 -9.78 17.49 0.13
C SER A 26 -10.59 16.71 1.14
N MET A 27 -11.74 17.26 1.51
CA MET A 27 -12.77 16.49 2.21
C MET A 27 -13.46 15.58 1.18
N CYS A 28 -13.74 14.33 1.55
CA CYS A 28 -14.50 13.42 0.70
C CYS A 28 -15.92 13.95 0.49
N GLU A 29 -16.59 13.47 -0.56
CA GLU A 29 -18.02 13.72 -0.76
C GLU A 29 -18.91 13.08 0.32
N CYS A 30 -18.36 12.13 1.08
CA CYS A 30 -19.00 11.52 2.24
C CYS A 30 -19.05 12.43 3.48
N GLU A 31 -18.37 13.58 3.47
CA GLU A 31 -18.31 14.59 4.56
C GLU A 31 -17.80 14.12 5.94
N GLU A 32 -17.48 12.83 6.10
CA GLU A 32 -16.99 12.24 7.35
C GLU A 32 -15.45 12.15 7.41
N GLU A 33 -14.81 12.02 6.24
CA GLU A 33 -13.37 11.82 6.08
C GLU A 33 -12.81 12.72 4.97
N GLY A 34 -11.50 12.73 4.79
CA GLY A 34 -10.88 13.42 3.66
C GLY A 34 -9.95 12.51 2.88
N ASP A 35 -9.65 12.92 1.67
CA ASP A 35 -8.78 12.22 0.75
C ASP A 35 -7.46 12.98 0.56
N ILE A 36 -6.39 12.22 0.34
CA ILE A 36 -5.10 12.73 -0.08
C ILE A 36 -4.70 11.99 -1.34
N ARG A 37 -4.46 12.75 -2.41
CA ARG A 37 -3.78 12.23 -3.60
C ARG A 37 -2.31 12.56 -3.53
N VAL A 38 -1.47 11.53 -3.58
CA VAL A 38 -0.02 11.65 -3.50
C VAL A 38 0.63 10.99 -4.72
N ARG A 39 1.70 11.60 -5.24
CA ARG A 39 2.58 11.00 -6.24
C ARG A 39 3.87 10.54 -5.59
N VAL A 40 4.15 9.25 -5.71
CA VAL A 40 5.31 8.58 -5.14
C VAL A 40 6.20 8.01 -6.25
N ALA A 41 7.46 7.72 -5.92
CA ALA A 41 8.31 6.92 -6.79
C ALA A 41 7.71 5.51 -6.93
N ARG A 42 7.78 4.93 -8.13
CA ARG A 42 7.22 3.59 -8.38
C ARG A 42 7.99 2.49 -7.65
N ASP A 43 9.31 2.66 -7.56
CA ASP A 43 10.19 1.74 -6.85
C ASP A 43 10.94 2.50 -5.73
N PRO A 44 10.50 2.39 -4.47
CA PRO A 44 11.16 3.05 -3.36
C PRO A 44 12.53 2.43 -3.00
N GLU A 45 12.85 1.23 -3.48
CA GLU A 45 14.17 0.61 -3.27
C GLU A 45 15.26 1.32 -4.09
N ASP A 46 14.91 1.79 -5.28
CA ASP A 46 15.76 2.63 -6.14
C ASP A 46 15.80 4.10 -5.68
N GLY A 47 14.96 4.46 -4.71
CA GLY A 47 14.91 5.77 -4.07
C GLY A 47 13.55 6.45 -4.17
N TRP A 48 13.42 7.61 -3.54
CA TRP A 48 12.15 8.34 -3.43
C TRP A 48 11.95 9.39 -4.53
N GLU A 49 12.87 9.48 -5.48
CA GLU A 49 12.80 10.41 -6.59
C GLU A 49 12.16 9.77 -7.82
N TYR A 50 11.49 10.58 -8.62
CA TYR A 50 10.86 10.17 -9.87
C TYR A 50 10.90 11.32 -10.87
N ASN A 51 10.73 10.99 -12.14
CA ASN A 51 10.65 11.97 -13.21
C ASN A 51 9.18 12.15 -13.63
N ALA A 52 8.61 13.32 -13.35
CA ALA A 52 7.22 13.61 -13.69
C ALA A 52 6.89 13.54 -15.19
N LYS A 53 7.89 13.45 -16.08
CA LYS A 53 7.72 13.26 -17.54
C LYS A 53 7.71 11.79 -17.97
N GLU A 54 8.12 10.88 -17.08
CA GLU A 54 8.24 9.44 -17.33
C GLU A 54 7.20 8.73 -16.47
N ALA A 55 6.10 8.31 -17.10
CA ALA A 55 4.93 7.78 -16.40
C ALA A 55 5.19 6.46 -15.64
N ASP A 56 6.22 5.73 -16.04
CA ASP A 56 6.72 4.52 -15.40
C ASP A 56 7.57 4.81 -14.16
N SER A 57 8.11 6.02 -14.00
CA SER A 57 8.92 6.37 -12.82
C SER A 57 8.09 6.66 -11.55
N TYR A 58 6.78 6.84 -11.67
CA TYR A 58 5.92 7.19 -10.55
C TYR A 58 4.63 6.36 -10.47
N LEU A 59 4.01 6.42 -9.30
CA LEU A 59 2.67 5.93 -9.02
C LEU A 59 1.87 7.06 -8.36
N ASP A 60 0.67 7.32 -8.86
CA ASP A 60 -0.29 8.16 -8.15
C ASP A 60 -1.12 7.27 -7.23
N ILE A 61 -1.31 7.70 -5.99
CA ILE A 61 -2.11 7.04 -4.98
C ILE A 61 -3.17 8.03 -4.50
N HIS A 62 -4.42 7.61 -4.43
CA HIS A 62 -5.53 8.36 -3.89
C HIS A 62 -6.08 7.55 -2.71
N ALA A 63 -5.89 8.08 -1.51
CA ALA A 63 -6.11 7.35 -0.27
C ALA A 63 -6.96 8.16 0.70
N PHE A 64 -7.76 7.47 1.50
CA PHE A 64 -8.51 8.06 2.61
C PHE A 64 -7.59 8.37 3.79
N ASP A 65 -7.82 9.51 4.42
CA ASP A 65 -7.10 9.95 5.60
C ASP A 65 -8.07 10.09 6.79
N PRO A 66 -8.24 9.03 7.59
CA PRO A 66 -9.15 9.04 8.72
C PRO A 66 -8.66 9.93 9.88
N LYS A 67 -7.41 10.41 9.85
CA LYS A 67 -6.80 11.19 10.93
C LYS A 67 -6.84 12.70 10.71
N GLY A 68 -7.40 13.17 9.59
CA GLY A 68 -7.63 14.60 9.34
C GLY A 68 -6.38 15.40 8.98
N PHE A 69 -5.30 14.75 8.54
CA PHE A 69 -4.14 15.40 7.91
C PHE A 69 -4.46 16.10 6.59
N TYR A 70 -5.49 15.70 5.85
CA TYR A 70 -5.96 16.36 4.63
C TYR A 70 -6.28 17.85 4.87
N LEU A 71 -6.64 18.24 6.09
CA LEU A 71 -6.85 19.63 6.51
C LEU A 71 -5.55 20.42 6.72
N LYS A 72 -4.41 19.74 6.86
CA LYS A 72 -3.10 20.31 7.22
C LYS A 72 -2.14 20.35 6.04
N VAL A 73 -2.18 19.33 5.18
CA VAL A 73 -1.32 19.25 3.99
C VAL A 73 -1.86 20.12 2.87
N ARG A 74 -0.97 20.61 2.00
CA ARG A 74 -1.37 21.39 0.81
C ARG A 74 -0.86 20.76 -0.48
N PRO A 75 -1.60 20.90 -1.60
CA PRO A 75 -1.08 20.57 -2.92
C PRO A 75 0.27 21.24 -3.18
N GLY A 76 1.25 20.45 -3.63
CA GLY A 76 2.62 20.89 -3.85
C GLY A 76 3.60 20.56 -2.71
N GLU A 77 3.12 20.36 -1.49
CA GLU A 77 3.93 19.87 -0.37
C GLU A 77 4.36 18.41 -0.60
N TRP A 78 5.31 17.96 0.21
CA TRP A 78 5.69 16.56 0.32
C TRP A 78 5.20 16.00 1.65
N LEU A 79 4.93 14.70 1.67
CA LEU A 79 4.63 13.96 2.88
C LEU A 79 5.45 12.67 2.96
N GLU A 80 5.64 12.20 4.18
CA GLU A 80 6.05 10.83 4.50
C GLU A 80 4.95 10.19 5.34
N GLY A 81 4.64 8.94 5.02
CA GLY A 81 3.63 8.17 5.71
C GLY A 81 3.69 6.72 5.31
N ASP A 82 2.59 6.02 5.55
CA ASP A 82 2.39 4.63 5.17
C ASP A 82 1.04 4.53 4.45
N ILE A 83 1.04 3.85 3.30
CA ILE A 83 -0.21 3.48 2.63
C ILE A 83 -0.63 2.14 3.19
N VAL A 84 -1.88 2.03 3.60
CA VAL A 84 -2.48 0.81 4.12
C VAL A 84 -3.50 0.34 3.10
N CYS A 85 -3.25 -0.82 2.51
CA CYS A 85 -4.15 -1.48 1.58
C CYS A 85 -4.77 -2.70 2.26
N PHE A 86 -6.07 -2.85 2.13
CA PHE A 86 -6.76 -4.06 2.55
C PHE A 86 -7.77 -4.51 1.49
N GLY A 87 -8.19 -5.76 1.59
CA GLY A 87 -9.13 -6.32 0.64
C GLY A 87 -9.31 -7.82 0.79
N TYR A 88 -10.18 -8.37 -0.05
CA TYR A 88 -10.48 -9.80 -0.12
C TYR A 88 -9.96 -10.39 -1.41
N LEU A 89 -9.42 -11.60 -1.31
CA LEU A 89 -8.75 -12.28 -2.41
C LEU A 89 -9.65 -13.36 -2.98
N ARG A 90 -9.69 -13.42 -4.31
CA ARG A 90 -10.26 -14.54 -5.06
C ARG A 90 -9.25 -15.07 -6.06
N LYS A 91 -9.17 -16.40 -6.18
CA LYS A 91 -8.29 -17.05 -7.15
C LYS A 91 -8.73 -16.72 -8.59
N VAL A 92 -7.76 -16.48 -9.46
CA VAL A 92 -7.97 -16.23 -10.89
C VAL A 92 -7.04 -17.02 -11.79
N TRP A 93 -7.41 -17.11 -13.06
CA TRP A 93 -6.54 -17.53 -14.13
C TRP A 93 -5.87 -16.29 -14.74
N ALA A 94 -4.60 -16.07 -14.39
CA ALA A 94 -3.76 -15.03 -14.96
C ALA A 94 -2.34 -15.59 -15.17
N ASN A 95 -1.50 -14.82 -15.88
CA ASN A 95 -0.10 -15.17 -16.14
C ASN A 95 0.88 -14.06 -15.72
N ARG A 96 0.38 -12.93 -15.24
CA ARG A 96 1.18 -11.78 -14.81
C ARG A 96 0.47 -11.02 -13.69
N THR A 97 1.27 -10.33 -12.89
CA THR A 97 0.83 -9.32 -11.95
C THR A 97 0.38 -8.08 -12.70
N GLU A 98 -0.73 -7.46 -12.28
CA GLU A 98 -1.33 -6.34 -13.00
C GLU A 98 -2.14 -5.43 -12.06
N MET A 99 -2.06 -4.12 -12.27
CA MET A 99 -2.96 -3.13 -11.67
C MET A 99 -3.82 -2.53 -12.77
N GLN A 100 -5.14 -2.52 -12.59
CA GLN A 100 -6.04 -1.89 -13.53
C GLN A 100 -5.97 -0.35 -13.39
N GLY A 101 -5.52 0.32 -14.44
CA GLY A 101 -5.37 1.77 -14.45
C GLY A 101 -3.99 2.23 -13.95
N ASN A 102 -3.85 3.53 -13.72
CA ASN A 102 -2.57 4.17 -13.38
C ASN A 102 -2.55 4.82 -12.00
N VAL A 103 -3.63 4.68 -11.24
CA VAL A 103 -3.79 5.26 -9.91
C VAL A 103 -4.23 4.15 -8.97
N LEU A 104 -3.53 4.01 -7.84
CA LEU A 104 -3.95 3.13 -6.75
C LEU A 104 -4.96 3.90 -5.90
N MET A 105 -6.21 3.43 -5.88
CA MET A 105 -7.30 4.03 -5.12
C MET A 105 -8.29 2.94 -4.70
N ASP A 106 -9.26 3.31 -3.87
CA ASP A 106 -10.37 2.44 -3.53
C ASP A 106 -11.06 1.88 -4.77
N GLY A 107 -11.32 0.57 -4.74
CA GLY A 107 -11.87 -0.18 -5.86
C GLY A 107 -10.88 -0.45 -6.99
N THR A 108 -9.62 -0.03 -6.90
CA THR A 108 -8.61 -0.41 -7.90
C THR A 108 -8.43 -1.92 -7.88
N ARG A 109 -8.65 -2.55 -9.05
CA ARG A 109 -8.43 -3.98 -9.21
C ARG A 109 -6.94 -4.30 -9.33
N LEU A 110 -6.48 -5.21 -8.49
CA LEU A 110 -5.12 -5.76 -8.54
C LEU A 110 -5.17 -7.27 -8.80
N ILE A 111 -4.25 -7.74 -9.65
CA ILE A 111 -3.93 -9.15 -9.80
C ILE A 111 -2.53 -9.34 -9.24
N GLY A 112 -2.42 -10.15 -8.20
CA GLY A 112 -1.17 -10.48 -7.54
C GLY A 112 -0.79 -11.95 -7.69
N ARG A 113 0.49 -12.24 -7.48
CA ARG A 113 1.02 -13.60 -7.48
C ARG A 113 1.31 -14.00 -6.03
N ALA A 114 0.69 -15.09 -5.59
CA ALA A 114 1.00 -15.70 -4.30
C ALA A 114 2.47 -16.15 -4.29
N LYS A 115 3.17 -15.81 -3.22
CA LYS A 115 4.58 -16.11 -2.97
C LYS A 115 4.78 -16.55 -1.54
N GLU A 116 5.87 -17.26 -1.28
CA GLU A 116 6.28 -17.65 0.08
C GLU A 116 5.17 -18.42 0.81
N VAL A 117 4.43 -19.27 0.07
CA VAL A 117 3.30 -20.02 0.61
C VAL A 117 3.80 -21.31 1.25
N ASP A 118 3.83 -21.33 2.58
CA ASP A 118 4.20 -22.50 3.39
C ASP A 118 3.13 -22.83 4.45
N ASP A 119 3.50 -23.56 5.51
CA ASP A 119 2.57 -23.98 6.58
C ASP A 119 2.29 -22.88 7.62
N THR A 120 3.04 -21.78 7.57
CA THR A 120 3.09 -20.71 8.57
C THR A 120 2.98 -19.29 7.99
N HIS A 121 3.32 -19.13 6.71
CA HIS A 121 3.34 -17.87 6.02
C HIS A 121 2.77 -17.98 4.60
N ALA A 122 2.11 -16.92 4.15
CA ALA A 122 1.75 -16.73 2.76
C ALA A 122 1.68 -15.23 2.46
N ALA A 123 2.25 -14.85 1.32
CA ALA A 123 2.23 -13.48 0.83
C ALA A 123 1.68 -13.43 -0.60
N VAL A 124 1.29 -12.24 -1.03
CA VAL A 124 0.88 -11.94 -2.40
C VAL A 124 1.64 -10.71 -2.88
N ASP A 125 2.37 -10.84 -3.97
CA ASP A 125 3.01 -9.71 -4.63
C ASP A 125 2.08 -9.13 -5.71
N PHE A 126 1.62 -7.91 -5.49
CA PHE A 126 0.80 -7.14 -6.42
C PHE A 126 1.62 -6.24 -7.35
N GLY A 127 2.95 -6.30 -7.29
CA GLY A 127 3.89 -5.54 -8.11
C GLY A 127 4.05 -4.09 -7.67
N VAL A 128 3.12 -3.59 -6.86
CA VAL A 128 3.19 -2.29 -6.18
C VAL A 128 3.54 -2.43 -4.70
N PHE A 129 3.15 -3.54 -4.07
CA PHE A 129 3.47 -3.92 -2.71
C PHE A 129 3.30 -5.43 -2.52
N THR A 130 3.88 -5.95 -1.45
CA THR A 130 3.69 -7.33 -1.01
C THR A 130 2.72 -7.35 0.17
N ALA A 131 1.64 -8.11 0.05
CA ALA A 131 0.64 -8.29 1.09
C ALA A 131 0.87 -9.60 1.85
N ASN A 132 1.04 -9.50 3.17
CA ASN A 132 1.04 -10.68 4.03
C ASN A 132 -0.41 -11.09 4.29
N LEU A 133 -0.72 -12.36 4.09
CA LEU A 133 -2.06 -12.87 4.34
C LEU A 133 -2.27 -13.06 5.85
N ALA A 134 -3.37 -12.51 6.35
CA ALA A 134 -3.71 -12.61 7.76
C ALA A 134 -4.53 -13.89 8.02
N PHE A 135 -4.07 -14.69 8.99
CA PHE A 135 -4.78 -15.88 9.46
C PHE A 135 -4.75 -15.92 10.99
N GLU A 136 -5.80 -16.47 11.60
CA GLU A 136 -5.91 -16.64 13.05
C GLU A 136 -4.86 -17.62 13.59
N ASN A 137 -4.53 -18.66 12.84
CA ASN A 137 -3.53 -19.66 13.19
C ASN A 137 -3.09 -20.51 11.98
N PRO A 138 -1.95 -21.23 12.08
CA PRO A 138 -1.44 -22.08 10.99
C PRO A 138 -2.41 -23.16 10.50
N ASP A 139 -3.22 -23.75 11.38
CA ASP A 139 -4.17 -24.80 10.99
C ASP A 139 -5.31 -24.26 10.12
N GLN A 140 -5.81 -23.06 10.47
CA GLN A 140 -6.80 -22.33 9.69
C GLN A 140 -6.20 -21.95 8.33
N MET A 141 -4.99 -21.38 8.32
CA MET A 141 -4.28 -21.02 7.10
C MET A 141 -4.20 -22.19 6.12
N ARG A 142 -3.70 -23.36 6.56
CA ARG A 142 -3.60 -24.55 5.69
C ARG A 142 -4.95 -24.99 5.15
N LYS A 143 -6.02 -24.93 5.95
CA LYS A 143 -7.38 -25.28 5.51
C LYS A 143 -7.91 -24.30 4.46
N VAL A 144 -7.73 -23.00 4.68
CA VAL A 144 -8.19 -21.95 3.75
C VAL A 144 -7.43 -22.02 2.44
N LEU A 145 -6.09 -22.02 2.47
CA LEU A 145 -5.26 -22.09 1.26
C LEU A 145 -5.54 -23.35 0.45
N LYS A 146 -5.69 -24.52 1.11
CA LYS A 146 -6.09 -25.77 0.44
C LYS A 146 -7.49 -25.70 -0.16
N GLY A 147 -8.45 -25.11 0.55
CA GLY A 147 -9.83 -24.92 0.10
C GLY A 147 -9.92 -24.04 -1.14
N GLU A 148 -9.22 -22.91 -1.11
CA GLU A 148 -9.15 -21.91 -2.20
C GLU A 148 -8.18 -22.31 -3.32
N ARG A 149 -7.45 -23.42 -3.14
CA ARG A 149 -6.42 -23.93 -4.06
C ARG A 149 -5.35 -22.86 -4.37
N VAL A 150 -4.95 -22.13 -3.34
CA VAL A 150 -3.85 -21.15 -3.39
C VAL A 150 -2.57 -21.86 -2.92
N HIS A 151 -1.57 -21.82 -3.78
CA HIS A 151 -0.22 -22.30 -3.54
C HIS A 151 0.77 -21.31 -4.16
N ASP A 152 2.07 -21.50 -3.92
CA ASP A 152 3.11 -20.66 -4.50
C ASP A 152 2.93 -20.53 -6.03
N GLY A 153 2.99 -19.29 -6.51
CA GLY A 153 2.76 -18.94 -7.90
C GLY A 153 1.29 -18.85 -8.34
N THR A 154 0.32 -19.11 -7.48
CA THR A 154 -1.11 -18.91 -7.81
C THR A 154 -1.43 -17.43 -7.99
N PHE A 155 -2.24 -17.10 -8.99
CA PHE A 155 -2.74 -15.73 -9.15
C PHE A 155 -4.05 -15.53 -8.40
N VAL A 156 -4.14 -14.40 -7.72
CA VAL A 156 -5.32 -13.94 -7.00
C VAL A 156 -5.62 -12.52 -7.45
N GLU A 157 -6.89 -12.14 -7.43
CA GLU A 157 -7.32 -10.78 -7.66
C GLU A 157 -8.04 -10.22 -6.42
N THR A 158 -8.03 -8.91 -6.31
CA THR A 158 -8.71 -8.15 -5.26
C THR A 158 -9.13 -6.80 -5.82
N ASP A 159 -10.20 -6.25 -5.28
CA ASP A 159 -10.52 -4.83 -5.39
C ASP A 159 -10.10 -4.24 -4.03
N VAL A 160 -9.15 -3.30 -4.01
CA VAL A 160 -8.53 -2.82 -2.76
C VAL A 160 -9.23 -1.60 -2.20
N ASP A 161 -9.17 -1.45 -0.88
CA ASP A 161 -9.40 -0.21 -0.15
C ASP A 161 -8.03 0.37 0.27
N VAL A 162 -7.88 1.69 0.28
CA VAL A 162 -6.60 2.39 0.38
C VAL A 162 -6.68 3.57 1.37
N ASP A 163 -6.00 3.40 2.50
CA ASP A 163 -5.83 4.44 3.51
C ASP A 163 -4.41 5.00 3.50
N ILE A 164 -4.25 6.21 4.05
CA ILE A 164 -2.94 6.82 4.31
C ILE A 164 -2.79 7.22 5.78
N GLU A 165 -1.68 6.81 6.37
CA GLU A 165 -1.23 7.29 7.67
C GLU A 165 -0.08 8.27 7.51
N VAL A 166 -0.37 9.57 7.56
CA VAL A 166 0.66 10.62 7.42
C VAL A 166 1.49 10.72 8.71
N ARG A 167 2.82 10.55 8.58
CA ARG A 167 3.78 10.72 9.68
C ARG A 167 4.33 12.14 9.77
N ARG A 168 4.63 12.76 8.63
CA ARG A 168 5.08 14.17 8.55
C ARG A 168 4.85 14.75 7.15
N HIS A 169 4.83 16.08 7.06
CA HIS A 169 4.73 16.82 5.80
C HIS A 169 5.62 18.07 5.82
N GLY A 170 5.90 18.64 4.66
CA GLY A 170 6.73 19.84 4.50
C GLY A 170 7.28 20.01 3.09
N SER A 171 8.43 20.67 2.98
CA SER A 171 9.17 20.75 1.71
C SER A 171 9.72 19.40 1.24
N LYS A 172 10.07 19.30 -0.04
CA LYS A 172 10.72 18.11 -0.62
C LYS A 172 11.98 17.75 0.17
N GLU A 173 12.82 18.74 0.45
CA GLU A 173 14.10 18.55 1.12
C GLU A 173 13.92 18.02 2.54
N GLU A 174 12.98 18.58 3.31
CA GLU A 174 12.70 18.14 4.69
C GLU A 174 12.21 16.69 4.74
N VAL A 175 11.32 16.32 3.82
CA VAL A 175 10.74 14.98 3.75
C VAL A 175 11.78 13.96 3.25
N LEU A 176 12.47 14.25 2.15
CA LEU A 176 13.40 13.29 1.55
C LEU A 176 14.70 13.12 2.35
N GLN A 177 15.23 14.18 2.97
CA GLN A 177 16.52 14.12 3.66
C GLN A 177 16.46 13.60 5.10
N GLY A 178 15.26 13.43 5.67
CA GLY A 178 15.04 12.82 6.99
C GLY A 178 16.11 13.19 8.03
N MET A 179 16.08 14.43 8.53
CA MET A 179 16.92 14.94 9.62
C MET A 179 18.38 14.43 9.56
N ARG A 180 19.30 15.18 8.94
CA ARG A 180 20.74 15.09 9.26
C ARG A 180 20.84 14.93 10.77
N ARG A 181 21.29 13.76 11.25
CA ARG A 181 21.62 13.57 12.67
C ARG A 181 22.46 14.79 13.05
N ARG A 182 21.94 15.66 13.92
CA ARG A 182 22.79 16.62 14.63
C ARG A 182 23.72 15.76 15.46
N PHE A 183 24.90 15.44 14.91
CA PHE A 183 26.01 15.03 15.74
C PHE A 183 26.19 16.13 16.78
N PRO A 184 26.13 15.84 18.09
CA PRO A 184 26.54 16.83 19.07
C PRO A 184 27.97 17.23 18.70
N ALA A 185 28.17 18.53 18.47
CA ALA A 185 29.48 19.11 18.22
C ALA A 185 30.44 18.54 19.26
N GLY A 186 31.49 17.86 18.78
CA GLY A 186 32.48 17.26 19.64
C GLY A 186 32.95 18.29 20.66
N LYS A 187 32.79 17.97 21.95
CA LYS A 187 33.55 18.66 22.98
C LYS A 187 35.00 18.29 22.73
N GLY A 188 35.72 19.27 22.18
CA GLY A 188 37.14 19.22 22.00
C GLY A 188 37.85 18.91 23.31
N ARG A 189 38.96 18.18 23.16
CA ARG A 189 40.03 18.03 24.12
C ARG A 189 40.29 19.31 24.92
N ARG A 190 40.36 19.19 26.24
CA ARG A 190 41.47 19.68 27.06
C ARG A 190 41.60 18.77 28.27
#